data_AF-A0AAQ0R5E0-F1
#
_entry.id   AF-A0AAQ0R5E0-F1
#
_cell.length_a   1.000
_cell.length_b   1.000
_cell.length_c   1.000
_cell.angle_alpha   90.00
_cell.angle_beta   90.00
_cell.angle_gamma   90.00
#
_symmetry.space_group_name_H-M   'P 1'
#
loop_
_entity.id
_entity.type
_entity.pdbx_description
1 polymer ?
#
loop_
_entity_poly.entity_id
_entity_poly.type
_entity_poly.pdbx_seq_one_letter_code
_entity_poly.pdbx_strand_id
1 'polypeptide(L)'
;MREWYTQEEYATMLSSYPWKIDVVVTHAPPESVNDESDSAHTGITVLREYVDVVGPQYLLHGHTFPDPPLEQVGRTSVIYTHGMRIVTL
;
A
#
# COMPACT_ATOMS: atom_id res chain seq x y z
N MET A 1 -18.00 11.94 8.73
CA MET A 1 -16.99 11.80 7.66
C MET A 1 -16.50 10.37 7.73
N ARG A 2 -16.53 9.60 6.65
CA ARG A 2 -15.98 8.23 6.66
C ARG A 2 -14.50 8.35 6.32
N GLU A 3 -13.63 7.93 7.23
CA GLU A 3 -12.17 8.07 7.09
C GLU A 3 -11.47 6.82 6.53
N TRP A 4 -12.25 5.80 6.16
CA TRP A 4 -11.76 4.47 5.79
C TRP A 4 -12.42 3.99 4.50
N TYR A 5 -11.59 3.57 3.54
CA TYR A 5 -12.03 2.96 2.29
C TYR A 5 -12.18 1.44 2.43
N THR A 6 -13.19 0.86 1.78
CA THR A 6 -13.36 -0.59 1.65
C THR A 6 -12.45 -1.17 0.57
N GLN A 7 -12.28 -2.50 0.57
CA GLN A 7 -11.60 -3.23 -0.52
C GLN A 7 -12.14 -2.85 -1.91
N GLU A 8 -13.46 -2.72 -2.04
CA GLU A 8 -14.14 -2.36 -3.30
C GLU A 8 -13.88 -0.89 -3.71
N GLU A 9 -13.82 0.03 -2.75
CA GLU A 9 -13.50 1.44 -3.01
C GLU A 9 -12.05 1.58 -3.51
N TYR A 10 -11.09 0.84 -2.93
CA TYR A 10 -9.72 0.78 -3.45
C TYR A 10 -9.67 0.27 -4.90
N ALA A 11 -10.41 -0.80 -5.20
CA ALA A 11 -10.43 -1.38 -6.55
C ALA A 11 -11.02 -0.43 -7.58
N THR A 12 -12.09 0.26 -7.20
CA THR A 12 -12.72 1.30 -8.04
C THR A 12 -11.75 2.45 -8.29
N MET A 13 -11.03 2.90 -7.27
CA MET A 13 -10.05 3.98 -7.42
C MET A 13 -8.89 3.58 -8.34
N LEU A 14 -8.24 2.43 -8.10
CA LEU A 14 -7.10 1.99 -8.90
C LEU A 14 -7.47 1.74 -10.37
N SER A 15 -8.65 1.18 -10.64
CA SER A 15 -9.13 0.93 -12.01
C SER A 15 -9.48 2.21 -12.77
N SER A 16 -9.66 3.35 -12.09
CA SER A 16 -9.96 4.64 -12.73
C SER A 16 -8.76 5.29 -13.42
N TYR A 17 -7.54 4.80 -13.16
CA TYR A 17 -6.32 5.35 -13.74
C TYR A 17 -5.88 4.52 -14.95
N PRO A 18 -5.90 5.08 -16.18
CA PRO A 18 -5.51 4.36 -17.38
C PRO A 18 -3.98 4.27 -17.58
N TRP A 19 -3.21 4.94 -16.73
CA TRP A 19 -1.75 5.01 -16.80
C TRP A 19 -1.11 4.20 -15.68
N LYS A 20 0.15 3.80 -15.88
CA LYS A 20 0.97 3.27 -14.80
C LYS A 20 1.19 4.35 -13.73
N ILE A 21 1.07 3.97 -12.46
CA ILE A 21 1.38 4.79 -11.30
C ILE A 21 2.71 4.29 -10.73
N ASP A 22 3.71 5.17 -10.62
CA ASP A 22 5.02 4.80 -10.07
C ASP A 22 5.11 5.01 -8.54
N VAL A 23 4.28 5.88 -7.96
CA VAL A 23 4.24 6.15 -6.51
C VAL A 23 2.80 6.03 -6.00
N VAL A 24 2.57 5.11 -5.07
CA VAL A 24 1.29 4.93 -4.40
C VAL A 24 1.42 5.38 -2.94
N VAL A 25 0.50 6.22 -2.47
CA VAL A 25 0.39 6.60 -1.06
C VAL A 25 -0.98 6.16 -0.58
N THR A 26 -1.01 5.30 0.43
CA THR A 26 -2.23 4.64 0.92
C THR A 26 -2.25 4.65 2.43
N HIS A 27 -3.43 4.46 3.03
CA HIS A 27 -3.53 4.27 4.47
C HIS A 27 -3.05 2.87 4.89
N ALA A 28 -3.69 1.83 4.34
CA ALA A 28 -3.40 0.43 4.65
C ALA A 28 -2.37 -0.17 3.66
N PRO A 29 -1.60 -1.18 4.08
CA PRO A 29 -0.62 -1.85 3.22
C PRO A 29 -1.29 -2.74 2.15
N PRO A 30 -0.51 -3.27 1.19
CA PRO A 30 -0.95 -4.39 0.35
C PRO A 30 -1.20 -5.64 1.19
N GLU A 31 -2.23 -6.41 0.86
CA GLU A 31 -2.53 -7.67 1.57
C GLU A 31 -1.31 -8.61 1.61
N SER A 32 -1.13 -9.26 2.76
CA SER A 32 0.00 -10.13 3.08
C SER A 32 1.38 -9.46 3.07
N VAL A 33 1.45 -8.14 2.94
CA VAL A 33 2.69 -7.36 3.02
C VAL A 33 2.53 -6.41 4.20
N ASN A 34 3.37 -6.55 5.24
CA ASN A 34 3.22 -5.77 6.48
C ASN A 34 1.84 -5.90 7.17
N ASP A 35 1.13 -7.01 6.95
CA ASP A 35 -0.09 -7.35 7.70
C ASP A 35 0.24 -7.66 9.16
N GLU A 36 -0.71 -7.41 10.07
CA GLU A 36 -0.62 -7.89 11.45
C GLU A 36 -1.60 -9.05 11.72
N SER A 37 -1.51 -9.64 12.91
CA SER A 37 -2.23 -10.89 13.24
C SER A 37 -3.75 -10.73 13.38
N ASP A 38 -4.26 -9.50 13.46
CA ASP A 38 -5.69 -9.24 13.63
C ASP A 38 -6.35 -8.71 12.34
N SER A 39 -7.66 -8.88 12.28
CA SER A 39 -8.46 -8.55 11.10
C SER A 39 -8.48 -7.07 10.74
N ALA A 40 -8.22 -6.16 11.70
CA ALA A 40 -8.23 -4.74 11.41
C ALA A 40 -7.00 -4.32 10.60
N HIS A 41 -5.90 -5.09 10.71
CA HIS A 41 -4.60 -4.82 10.09
C HIS A 41 -4.28 -5.77 8.93
N THR A 42 -5.30 -6.38 8.34
CA THR A 42 -5.17 -7.06 7.04
C THR A 42 -5.13 -6.00 5.93
N GLY A 43 -4.14 -6.11 5.04
CA GLY A 43 -3.94 -5.19 3.93
C GLY A 43 -5.02 -5.28 2.84
N ILE A 44 -4.81 -4.51 1.78
CA ILE A 44 -5.75 -4.38 0.66
C ILE A 44 -5.38 -5.31 -0.48
N THR A 45 -6.31 -6.16 -0.90
CA THR A 45 -6.08 -7.19 -1.92
C THR A 45 -5.70 -6.58 -3.26
N VAL A 46 -6.43 -5.56 -3.72
CA VAL A 46 -6.14 -4.94 -5.03
C VAL A 46 -4.80 -4.18 -5.04
N LEU A 47 -4.31 -3.70 -3.88
CA LEU A 47 -2.97 -3.12 -3.79
C LEU A 47 -1.91 -4.20 -3.98
N ARG A 48 -2.14 -5.41 -3.44
CA ARG A 48 -1.25 -6.54 -3.64
C ARG A 48 -1.20 -6.96 -5.11
N GLU A 49 -2.36 -7.10 -5.74
CA GLU A 49 -2.47 -7.38 -7.18
C GLU A 49 -1.76 -6.31 -8.02
N TYR A 50 -1.94 -5.03 -7.68
CA TYR A 50 -1.27 -3.93 -8.37
C TYR A 50 0.25 -3.99 -8.24
N VAL A 51 0.77 -4.30 -7.04
CA VAL A 51 2.19 -4.48 -6.80
C VAL A 51 2.76 -5.61 -7.65
N ASP A 52 2.07 -6.75 -7.70
CA ASP A 52 2.53 -7.93 -8.43
C ASP A 52 2.46 -7.75 -9.96
N VAL A 53 1.42 -7.08 -10.47
CA VAL A 53 1.19 -6.91 -11.92
C VAL A 53 1.92 -5.69 -12.49
N VAL A 54 1.81 -4.53 -11.82
CA VAL A 54 2.29 -3.26 -12.35
C VAL A 54 3.67 -2.90 -11.83
N GLY A 55 4.00 -3.28 -10.60
CA GLY A 55 5.27 -2.97 -9.96
C GLY A 55 5.56 -1.46 -9.91
N PRO A 56 4.78 -0.68 -9.13
CA PRO A 56 5.13 0.71 -8.84
C PRO A 56 6.54 0.77 -8.24
N GLN A 57 7.24 1.90 -8.36
CA GLN A 57 8.55 2.03 -7.73
C GLN A 57 8.41 2.10 -6.20
N TYR A 58 7.39 2.82 -5.72
CA TYR A 58 7.17 3.06 -4.29
C TYR A 58 5.71 2.88 -3.91
N LEU A 59 5.47 2.22 -2.77
CA LEU A 59 4.18 2.19 -2.10
C LEU A 59 4.38 2.56 -0.64
N LEU A 60 3.84 3.71 -0.23
CA LEU A 60 3.94 4.22 1.13
C LEU A 60 2.62 3.93 1.86
N HIS A 61 2.71 3.34 3.05
CA HIS A 61 1.55 3.05 3.89
C HIS A 61 1.77 3.44 5.35
N GLY A 62 0.67 3.51 6.10
CA GLY A 62 0.66 3.54 7.56
C GLY A 62 -0.12 2.33 8.07
N HIS A 63 -1.06 2.58 8.99
CA HIS A 63 -2.03 1.62 9.53
C HIS A 63 -1.47 0.45 10.34
N THR A 64 -0.41 -0.19 9.88
CA THR A 64 0.32 -1.26 10.57
C THR A 64 1.68 -0.78 11.07
N PHE A 65 2.41 -1.62 11.80
CA PHE A 65 3.68 -1.29 12.44
C PHE A 65 4.80 -2.32 12.12
N PRO A 66 5.20 -2.47 10.84
CA PRO A 66 6.25 -3.43 10.47
C PRO A 66 7.64 -3.00 10.94
N ASP A 67 8.44 -4.00 11.32
CA ASP A 67 9.88 -3.87 11.59
C ASP A 67 10.61 -5.02 10.85
N PRO A 68 11.39 -4.73 9.79
CA PRO A 68 11.85 -3.41 9.34
C PRO A 68 10.77 -2.56 8.63
N PRO A 69 10.89 -1.22 8.60
CA PRO A 69 9.89 -0.30 8.01
C PRO A 69 9.97 -0.18 6.48
N LEU A 70 10.73 -1.05 5.82
CA LEU A 70 10.86 -1.15 4.38
C LEU A 70 10.91 -2.62 4.01
N GLU A 71 10.01 -3.02 3.13
CA GLU A 71 9.98 -4.33 2.52
C GLU A 71 10.07 -4.20 1.00
N GLN A 72 10.86 -5.05 0.34
CA GLN A 72 11.00 -5.05 -1.11
C GLN A 72 10.14 -6.17 -1.70
N VAL A 73 9.11 -5.82 -2.47
CA VAL A 73 8.22 -6.76 -3.14
C VAL A 73 8.42 -6.64 -4.65
N GLY A 74 9.19 -7.59 -5.21
CA GLY A 74 9.65 -7.50 -6.60
C GLY A 74 10.44 -6.20 -6.82
N ARG A 75 9.94 -5.32 -7.70
CA ARG A 75 10.54 -4.00 -7.96
C ARG A 75 10.01 -2.86 -7.08
N THR A 76 8.98 -3.14 -6.27
CA THR A 76 8.31 -2.14 -5.44
C THR A 76 8.95 -2.06 -4.07
N SER A 77 9.37 -0.89 -3.65
CA SER A 77 9.68 -0.62 -2.24
C SER A 77 8.40 -0.26 -1.49
N VAL A 78 7.97 -1.15 -0.59
CA VAL A 78 6.84 -0.94 0.31
C VAL A 78 7.36 -0.34 1.61
N ILE A 79 6.95 0.90 1.90
CA ILE A 79 7.58 1.75 2.91
C ILE A 79 6.54 2.14 3.96
N TYR A 80 6.74 1.70 5.19
CA TYR A 80 5.97 2.18 6.33
C TYR A 80 6.31 3.64 6.66
N THR A 81 5.29 4.42 6.96
CA THR A 81 5.40 5.84 7.31
C THR A 81 4.62 6.14 8.59
N HIS A 82 5.24 6.90 9.49
CA HIS A 82 4.62 7.45 10.69
C HIS A 82 5.19 8.83 10.98
N GLY A 83 4.34 9.75 11.43
CA GLY A 83 4.73 11.15 11.62
C GLY A 83 5.17 11.79 10.31
N MET A 84 6.46 12.11 10.19
CA MET A 84 7.08 12.70 9.00
C MET A 84 8.18 11.80 8.48
N ARG A 85 8.12 11.48 7.18
CA ARG A 85 9.19 10.78 6.46
C ARG A 85 9.48 11.48 5.14
N ILE A 86 10.77 11.68 4.85
CA ILE A 86 11.23 12.19 3.55
C ILE A 86 11.68 10.99 2.73
N VAL A 87 11.15 10.88 1.51
CA VAL A 87 11.53 9.85 0.52
C VAL A 87 12.01 10.55 -0.73
N THR A 88 13.17 10.13 -1.24
CA THR A 88 13.76 10.64 -2.48
C THR A 88 13.45 9.67 -3.61
N LEU A 89 12.98 10.20 -4.74
CA LEU A 89 12.59 9.43 -5.93
C LEU A 89 13.72 9.36 -6.96
#